data_AF-A0A225UQW9-F1
#
_entry.id   AF-A0A225UQW9-F1
#
_cell.length_a   1.000
_cell.length_b   1.000
_cell.length_c   1.000
_cell.angle_alpha   90.00
_cell.angle_beta   90.00
_cell.angle_gamma   90.00
#
_symmetry.space_group_name_H-M   'P 1'
#
loop_
_entity.id
_entity.type
_entity.pdbx_description
1 polymer ?
#
loop_
_entity_poly.entity_id
_entity_poly.type
_entity_poly.pdbx_seq_one_letter_code
_entity_poly.pdbx_strand_id
1 'polypeptide(L)'
;MEAELAEWGYIVQYEDGSEGRRKTTMSLREFVAYLLDDRTGDHSLLLLGGRLTQQYCVDQWSKAEQQRLRYIENNQHEFRLETIQGLIDAYRHEDCARLGH
;
A
#
# COMPACT_ATOMS: atom_id res chain seq x y z
N MET A 1 3.23 23.15 3.21
CA MET A 1 2.13 22.25 3.63
C MET A 1 2.61 20.80 3.74
N GLU A 2 3.89 20.59 4.06
CA GLU A 2 4.55 19.27 4.09
C GLU A 2 4.88 18.85 5.54
N ALA A 3 4.70 19.76 6.51
CA ALA A 3 5.20 19.59 7.87
C ALA A 3 4.30 18.76 8.80
N GLU A 4 3.00 18.61 8.51
CA GLU A 4 2.09 17.77 9.32
C GLU A 4 2.08 16.29 8.91
N LEU A 5 2.62 15.95 7.74
CA LEU A 5 2.58 14.58 7.20
C LEU A 5 3.68 13.67 7.75
N ALA A 6 4.71 14.25 8.39
CA ALA A 6 5.80 13.51 9.01
C ALA A 6 5.43 12.80 10.31
N GLU A 7 4.29 13.14 10.92
CA GLU A 7 3.97 12.70 12.28
C GLU A 7 3.50 11.23 12.36
N TRP A 8 3.00 10.66 11.26
CA TRP A 8 2.42 9.30 11.24
C TRP A 8 3.00 8.36 10.18
N GLY A 9 3.97 8.81 9.40
CA GLY A 9 4.66 8.00 8.40
C GLY A 9 5.86 7.28 8.99
N TYR A 10 5.81 5.96 9.13
CA TYR A 10 6.98 5.16 9.49
C TYR A 10 8.00 5.19 8.35
N ILE A 11 8.93 6.13 8.38
CA ILE A 11 10.11 6.14 7.49
C ILE A 11 11.15 5.22 8.13
N VAL A 12 10.93 3.91 8.03
CA VAL A 12 11.92 2.91 8.44
C VAL A 12 12.86 2.69 7.26
N GLN A 13 14.15 2.96 7.44
CA GLN A 13 15.17 2.66 6.44
C GLN A 13 15.63 1.21 6.60
N TYR A 14 16.01 0.58 5.50
CA TYR A 14 16.75 -0.67 5.57
C TYR A 14 18.15 -0.39 6.15
N GLU A 15 18.70 -1.35 6.90
CA GLU A 15 20.12 -1.28 7.28
C GLU A 15 20.97 -1.46 6.00
N ASP A 16 21.89 -0.52 5.77
CA ASP A 16 22.63 -0.39 4.52
C ASP A 16 23.66 -1.53 4.40
N GLY A 17 23.32 -2.60 3.68
CA GLY A 17 24.15 -3.82 3.65
C GLY A 17 23.89 -4.81 2.53
N SER A 18 23.04 -4.48 1.55
CA SER A 18 22.86 -5.35 0.37
C SER A 18 23.01 -4.54 -0.92
N GLU A 19 24.15 -4.71 -1.59
CA GLU A 19 24.53 -4.01 -2.85
C GLU A 19 23.54 -4.22 -4.02
N GLY A 20 22.42 -4.93 -3.82
CA GLY A 20 21.39 -5.19 -4.83
C GLY A 20 20.04 -4.49 -4.61
N ARG A 21 19.79 -3.81 -3.48
CA ARG A 21 18.45 -3.26 -3.18
C ARG A 21 18.29 -1.82 -3.66
N ARG A 22 17.48 -1.61 -4.71
CA ARG A 22 17.16 -0.28 -5.28
C ARG A 22 16.29 0.60 -4.38
N LYS A 23 15.72 0.06 -3.29
CA LYS A 23 14.75 0.73 -2.42
C LYS A 23 15.36 0.90 -1.02
N THR A 24 15.62 2.14 -0.61
CA THR A 24 16.24 2.51 0.67
C THR A 24 15.23 2.59 1.82
N THR A 25 13.96 2.84 1.51
CA THR A 25 12.88 2.96 2.50
C THR A 25 11.98 1.74 2.51
N MET A 26 11.65 1.25 3.70
CA MET A 26 10.69 0.18 3.89
C MET A 26 9.27 0.75 3.98
N SER A 27 8.30 0.08 3.34
CA SER A 27 6.89 0.43 3.49
C SER A 27 6.35 -0.06 4.84
N LEU A 28 5.28 0.58 5.33
CA LEU A 28 4.59 0.18 6.55
C LEU A 28 4.23 -1.32 6.55
N ARG A 29 3.71 -1.82 5.43
CA ARG A 29 3.30 -3.22 5.30
C ARG A 29 4.49 -4.19 5.39
N GLU A 30 5.62 -3.83 4.79
CA GLU A 30 6.85 -4.63 4.88
C GLU A 30 7.38 -4.66 6.32
N PHE A 31 7.36 -3.53 7.04
CA PHE A 31 7.79 -3.46 8.44
C PHE A 31 6.89 -4.28 9.37
N VAL A 32 5.58 -4.12 9.23
CA VAL A 32 4.59 -4.82 10.06
C VAL A 32 4.63 -6.32 9.80
N ALA A 33 4.80 -6.74 8.54
CA ALA A 33 4.99 -8.15 8.20
C ALA A 33 6.25 -8.72 8.87
N TYR A 34 7.36 -7.98 8.86
CA TYR A 34 8.60 -8.38 9.54
C TYR A 34 8.44 -8.54 11.06
N LEU A 35 7.62 -7.70 11.70
CA LEU A 35 7.32 -7.78 13.13
C LEU A 35 6.36 -8.93 13.49
N LEU A 36 5.46 -9.27 12.57
CA LEU A 36 4.49 -10.35 12.75
C LEU A 36 5.03 -11.73 12.36
N ASP A 37 6.17 -11.77 11.67
CA ASP A 37 6.84 -13.01 11.27
C ASP A 37 7.36 -13.76 12.51
N ASP A 38 6.82 -14.95 12.74
CA ASP A 38 7.23 -15.81 13.86
C ASP A 38 8.50 -16.57 13.48
N ARG A 39 9.61 -16.21 14.13
CA ARG A 39 10.92 -16.79 13.81
C ARG A 39 11.22 -17.93 14.76
N THR A 40 11.53 -19.09 14.19
CA THR A 40 11.96 -20.26 14.97
C THR A 40 13.18 -19.91 15.83
N GLY A 41 12.99 -19.86 17.14
CA GLY A 41 14.04 -19.57 18.13
C GLY A 41 13.93 -18.20 18.81
N ASP A 42 13.09 -17.29 18.31
CA ASP A 42 12.90 -15.95 18.90
C ASP A 42 11.43 -15.75 19.27
N HIS A 43 11.15 -15.59 20.56
CA HIS A 43 9.80 -15.30 21.02
C HIS A 43 9.50 -13.81 20.83
N SER A 44 8.75 -13.48 19.77
CA SER A 44 8.27 -12.12 19.57
C SER A 44 7.32 -11.72 20.71
N LEU A 45 7.78 -10.84 21.60
CA LEU A 45 6.97 -10.28 22.69
C LEU A 45 5.69 -9.63 22.17
N LEU A 46 5.74 -9.09 20.95
CA LEU A 46 4.57 -8.54 20.26
C LEU A 46 3.51 -9.60 20.01
N LEU A 47 3.88 -10.81 19.60
CA LEU A 47 2.96 -11.92 19.33
C LEU A 47 2.43 -12.57 20.62
N LEU A 48 3.18 -12.46 21.73
CA LEU A 48 2.77 -12.97 23.05
C LEU A 48 1.77 -12.07 23.79
N GLY A 49 1.53 -10.86 23.30
CA GLY A 49 0.68 -9.84 23.94
C GLY A 49 -0.83 -10.10 23.90
N GLY A 50 -1.31 -11.16 23.22
CA GLY A 50 -2.72 -11.54 23.16
C GLY A 50 -3.63 -10.42 22.64
N ARG A 51 -4.42 -9.80 23.53
CA ARG A 51 -5.30 -8.66 23.17
C ARG A 51 -4.52 -7.45 22.65
N LEU A 52 -3.33 -7.20 23.21
CA LEU A 52 -2.49 -6.10 22.77
C LEU A 52 -2.00 -6.32 21.34
N THR A 53 -1.69 -7.57 20.98
CA THR A 53 -1.33 -7.97 19.61
C THR A 53 -2.50 -7.74 18.65
N GLN A 54 -3.73 -8.08 19.05
CA GLN A 54 -4.92 -7.83 18.23
C GLN A 54 -5.14 -6.34 18.01
N GLN A 55 -5.02 -5.52 19.05
CA GLN A 55 -5.12 -4.06 18.95
C GLN A 55 -4.05 -3.50 18.02
N TYR A 56 -2.82 -3.98 18.15
CA TYR A 56 -1.73 -3.61 17.26
C TYR A 56 -2.05 -3.95 15.80
N CYS A 57 -2.49 -5.18 15.50
CA CYS A 57 -2.87 -5.57 14.15
C CYS A 57 -3.94 -4.66 13.54
N VAL A 58 -4.96 -4.30 14.33
CA VAL A 58 -6.04 -3.41 13.88
C VAL A 58 -5.52 -2.00 13.59
N ASP A 59 -4.66 -1.45 14.45
CA ASP A 59 -4.04 -0.14 14.26
C ASP A 59 -3.15 -0.11 12.99
N GLN A 60 -2.29 -1.12 12.81
CA GLN A 60 -1.42 -1.21 11.64
C GLN A 60 -2.22 -1.37 10.34
N TRP A 61 -3.29 -2.17 10.35
CA TRP A 61 -4.18 -2.29 9.20
C TRP A 61 -4.85 -0.95 8.85
N SER A 62 -5.33 -0.23 9.86
CA SER A 62 -6.00 1.07 9.67
C SER A 62 -5.05 2.10 9.05
N LYS A 63 -3.79 2.12 9.48
CA LYS A 63 -2.73 2.97 8.91
C LYS A 63 -2.42 2.59 7.45
N ALA A 64 -2.30 1.30 7.16
CA ALA A 64 -2.06 0.82 5.80
C ALA A 64 -3.22 1.18 4.85
N GLU A 65 -4.46 1.02 5.32
CA GLU A 65 -5.65 1.38 4.57
C GLU A 65 -5.76 2.89 4.36
N GLN A 66 -5.42 3.69 5.38
CA GLN A 66 -5.36 5.14 5.23
C GLN A 66 -4.34 5.58 4.17
N GLN A 67 -3.17 4.96 4.12
CA GLN A 67 -2.19 5.20 3.05
C GLN A 67 -2.74 4.83 1.68
N ARG A 68 -3.47 3.71 1.56
CA ARG A 68 -4.12 3.29 0.32
C ARG A 68 -5.18 4.29 -0.13
N LEU A 69 -6.03 4.75 0.79
CA LEU A 69 -7.07 5.74 0.51
C LEU A 69 -6.49 7.08 0.08
N ARG A 70 -5.42 7.55 0.73
CA ARG A 70 -4.70 8.77 0.30
C ARG A 70 -4.09 8.63 -1.09
N TYR A 71 -3.54 7.47 -1.42
CA TYR A 71 -3.06 7.21 -2.77
C TYR A 71 -4.22 7.29 -3.78
N ILE A 72 -5.36 6.67 -3.47
CA ILE A 72 -6.55 6.74 -4.31
C ILE A 72 -7.04 8.18 -4.47
N GLU A 73 -7.10 8.96 -3.39
CA GLU A 73 -7.46 10.38 -3.37
C GLU A 73 -6.54 11.24 -4.26
N ASN A 74 -5.23 11.03 -4.15
CA ASN A 74 -4.24 11.80 -4.91
C ASN A 74 -4.22 11.44 -6.41
N ASN A 75 -4.58 10.20 -6.77
CA ASN A 75 -4.57 9.70 -8.15
C ASN A 75 -5.99 9.62 -8.76
N GLN A 76 -6.99 10.21 -8.10
CA GLN A 76 -8.40 10.22 -8.58
C GLN A 76 -8.55 10.70 -10.02
N HIS A 77 -7.71 11.63 -10.45
CA HIS A 77 -7.79 12.15 -11.83
C HIS A 77 -7.36 11.09 -12.85
N GLU A 78 -6.32 10.32 -12.56
CA GLU A 78 -5.81 9.27 -13.42
C GLU A 78 -6.84 8.13 -13.57
N PHE A 79 -7.43 7.67 -12.46
CA PHE A 79 -8.50 6.67 -12.49
C PHE A 79 -9.75 7.13 -13.26
N ARG A 80 -10.11 8.42 -13.13
CA ARG A 80 -11.22 9.00 -13.91
C ARG A 80 -10.90 9.04 -15.40
N LEU A 81 -9.67 9.38 -15.77
CA LEU A 81 -9.22 9.34 -17.17
C LEU A 81 -9.22 7.92 -17.73
N GLU A 82 -8.70 6.94 -17.01
CA GLU A 82 -8.73 5.52 -17.41
C GLU A 82 -10.17 5.03 -17.64
N THR A 83 -11.10 5.42 -16.76
CA THR A 83 -12.52 5.06 -16.89
C THR A 83 -13.14 5.67 -18.15
N ILE A 84 -12.88 6.96 -18.42
CA ILE A 84 -13.37 7.64 -19.62
C ILE A 84 -12.77 7.03 -20.88
N GLN A 85 -11.46 6.74 -20.86
CA GLN A 85 -10.77 6.10 -21.98
C GLN A 85 -11.36 4.72 -22.28
N GLY A 86 -11.60 3.91 -21.24
CA GLY A 86 -12.24 2.59 -21.39
C GLY A 86 -13.65 2.67 -21.98
N LEU A 87 -14.44 3.68 -21.62
CA LEU A 87 -15.75 3.93 -22.22
C LEU A 87 -15.66 4.32 -23.69
N ILE A 88 -14.71 5.19 -24.05
CA ILE A 88 -14.47 5.61 -25.43
C ILE A 88 -14.05 4.40 -26.29
N ASP A 89 -13.18 3.54 -25.76
CA ASP A 89 -12.69 2.37 -26.47
C ASP A 89 -13.79 1.31 -26.65
N ALA A 90 -14.66 1.11 -25.66
CA ALA A 90 -15.85 0.25 -25.78
C ALA A 90 -16.81 0.76 -26.86
N TYR A 91 -17.10 2.06 -26.86
CA TYR A 91 -17.96 2.70 -27.86
C TYR A 91 -17.40 2.55 -29.28
N ARG A 92 -16.08 2.77 -29.45
CA ARG A 92 -15.40 2.57 -30.75
C ARG A 92 -15.44 1.12 -31.22
N HIS A 93 -15.39 0.15 -30.30
CA HIS A 93 -15.47 -1.25 -30.64
C HIS A 93 -16.87 -1.64 -31.16
N GLU A 94 -17.93 -1.12 -30.55
CA GLU A 94 -19.31 -1.33 -30.99
C GLU A 94 -19.57 -0.73 -32.39
N ASP A 95 -19.05 0.47 -32.66
CA ASP A 95 -19.17 1.10 -33.97
C ASP A 95 -18.39 0.35 -35.07
N CYS A 96 -17.21 -0.19 -34.74
CA CYS A 96 -16.42 -1.00 -35.68
C CYS A 96 -17.09 -2.36 -35.98
N ALA A 97 -17.68 -3.00 -34.97
CA ALA A 97 -18.40 -4.27 -35.15
C ALA A 97 -19.68 -4.12 -35.98
N ARG A 98 -20.31 -2.93 -35.96
CA ARG A 98 -21.55 -2.64 -36.68
C ARG A 98 -21.36 -2.25 -38.15
N LEU A 99 -20.16 -1.83 -38.55
CA LEU A 99 -19.81 -1.46 -39.93
C LEU A 99 -19.29 -2.64 -40.78
N GLY A 100 -19.15 -3.83 -40.19
CA GLY A 100 -18.64 -5.03 -40.84
C GLY A 100 -19.71 -6.01 -41.38
N HIS A 101 -20.99 -5.60 -41.42
CA HIS A 101 -22.11 -6.39 -41.96
C HIS A 101 -22.77 -5.72 -43.16
#